data_AF-A0A6A3D4G4-F1
#
_entry.id   AF-A0A6A3D4G4-F1
#
_cell.length_a   1.000
_cell.length_b   1.000
_cell.length_c   1.000
_cell.angle_alpha   90.00
_cell.angle_beta   90.00
_cell.angle_gamma   90.00
#
_symmetry.space_group_name_H-M   'P 1'
#
loop_
_entity.id
_entity.type
_entity.pdbx_description
1 polymer ?
#
loop_
_entity_poly.entity_id
_entity_poly.type
_entity_poly.pdbx_seq_one_letter_code
_entity_poly.pdbx_strand_id
1 'polypeptide(L)' 'MELLPSPACNRRLETLYAELKDIESVPKALQANDITLLDVRVWFDGLIAAHPNFADYIGKYRSADLLL' A
#
# COMPACT_ATOMS: atom_id res chain seq x y z
N MET A 1 -4.58 2.33 37.28
CA MET A 1 -5.31 1.24 36.59
C MET A 1 -4.93 1.33 35.12
N GLU A 2 -4.12 0.38 34.63
CA GLU A 2 -3.97 0.20 33.18
C GLU A 2 -5.27 -0.40 32.67
N LEU A 3 -6.11 0.43 32.04
CA LEU A 3 -7.29 -0.02 31.34
C LEU A 3 -6.82 -0.79 30.11
N LEU A 4 -6.94 -2.12 30.17
CA LEU A 4 -6.72 -2.94 29.00
C LEU A 4 -7.71 -2.51 27.91
N PRO A 5 -7.26 -2.32 26.66
CA PRO A 5 -8.14 -2.00 25.55
C PRO A 5 -9.25 -3.04 25.42
N SER A 6 -10.45 -2.58 25.05
CA SER A 6 -11.60 -3.47 24.80
C SER A 6 -11.22 -4.58 23.80
N PRO A 7 -11.73 -5.81 23.94
CA PRO A 7 -11.50 -6.88 22.98
C PRO A 7 -11.80 -6.49 21.52
N ALA A 8 -12.79 -5.62 21.30
CA ALA A 8 -13.10 -5.08 19.97
C ALA A 8 -12.00 -4.16 19.43
N CYS A 9 -11.37 -3.36 20.31
CA CYS A 9 -10.23 -2.52 19.96
C CYS A 9 -9.03 -3.38 19.55
N ASN A 10 -8.73 -4.45 20.29
CA ASN A 10 -7.63 -5.35 19.97
C ASN A 10 -7.82 -6.04 18.61
N ARG A 11 -9.02 -6.57 18.33
CA ARG A 11 -9.31 -7.16 17.01
C ARG A 11 -9.13 -6.15 15.88
N ARG A 12 -9.58 -4.91 16.08
CA ARG A 12 -9.40 -3.85 15.09
C ARG A 12 -7.92 -3.49 14.88
N LEU A 13 -7.13 -3.47 15.95
CA LEU A 13 -5.68 -3.25 15.86
C LEU A 13 -4.98 -4.39 15.10
N GLU A 14 -5.37 -5.64 15.34
CA GLU A 14 -4.85 -6.80 14.61
C GLU A 14 -5.15 -6.69 13.11
N THR A 15 -6.37 -6.30 12.74
CA THR A 15 -6.74 -6.06 11.33
C THR A 15 -5.90 -4.94 10.71
N LEU A 16 -5.79 -3.79 11.38
CA LEU A 16 -4.99 -2.67 10.90
C LEU A 16 -3.51 -3.04 10.76
N TYR A 17 -3.00 -3.86 11.67
CA TYR A 17 -1.62 -4.33 11.63
C TYR A 17 -1.37 -5.29 10.45
N ALA A 18 -2.33 -6.15 10.13
CA ALA A 18 -2.27 -7.00 8.94
C ALA A 18 -2.28 -6.15 7.66
N GLU A 19 -3.21 -5.18 7.55
CA GLU A 19 -3.27 -4.26 6.41
C GLU A 19 -1.96 -3.48 6.23
N LEU A 20 -1.36 -2.99 7.32
CA LEU A 20 -0.06 -2.31 7.25
C LEU A 20 1.06 -3.21 6.73
N LYS A 21 1.09 -4.49 7.13
CA LYS A 21 2.08 -5.45 6.63
C LYS A 21 1.91 -5.71 5.15
N ASP A 22 0.68 -5.83 4.68
CA ASP A 22 0.39 -6.07 3.27
C ASP A 22 0.85 -4.87 2.43
N ILE A 23 0.57 -3.64 2.87
CA ILE A 23 1.05 -2.42 2.21
C ILE A 23 2.59 -2.34 2.23
N GLU A 24 3.22 -2.64 3.36
CA GLU A 24 4.68 -2.61 3.52
C GLU A 24 5.40 -3.67 2.66
N SER A 25 4.72 -4.77 2.32
CA SER A 25 5.29 -5.82 1.47
C SER A 25 5.65 -5.32 0.06
N VAL A 26 4.90 -4.35 -0.46
CA VAL A 26 5.09 -3.78 -1.79
C VAL A 26 6.46 -3.10 -1.94
N PRO A 27 6.83 -2.06 -1.15
CA PRO A 27 8.14 -1.44 -1.27
C PRO A 27 9.29 -2.41 -0.94
N LYS A 28 9.07 -3.42 -0.08
CA LYS A 28 10.07 -4.47 0.17
C LYS A 28 10.33 -5.31 -1.07
N ALA A 29 9.29 -5.71 -1.80
CA ALA A 29 9.42 -6.41 -3.06
C ALA A 29 10.16 -5.55 -4.10
N LEU A 30 9.86 -4.25 -4.15
CA LEU A 30 10.50 -3.31 -5.10
C LEU A 30 11.97 -3.00 -4.80
N GLN A 31 12.48 -3.36 -3.63
CA GLN A 31 13.90 -3.22 -3.30
C GLN A 31 14.77 -4.37 -3.82
N ALA A 32 14.18 -5.38 -4.48
CA ALA A 32 14.95 -6.46 -5.08
C ALA A 32 15.78 -5.98 -6.29
N ASN A 33 16.95 -6.59 -6.49
CA ASN A 33 17.93 -6.15 -7.50
C ASN A 33 17.50 -6.45 -8.95
N ASP A 34 16.51 -7.30 -9.13
CA ASP A 34 16.03 -7.85 -10.40
C ASP A 34 14.63 -7.35 -10.81
N ILE A 35 14.19 -6.23 -10.22
CA ILE A 35 12.89 -5.63 -10.49
C ILE A 35 12.89 -4.88 -11.83
N THR A 36 11.94 -5.22 -12.71
CA THR A 36 11.70 -4.46 -13.94
C THR A 36 10.70 -3.33 -13.70
N LEU A 37 10.68 -2.34 -14.60
CA LEU A 37 9.64 -1.28 -14.58
C LEU A 37 8.22 -1.84 -14.75
N LEU A 38 8.07 -2.99 -15.42
CA LEU A 38 6.78 -3.66 -15.54
C LEU A 38 6.33 -4.21 -14.18
N ASP A 39 7.24 -4.81 -13.42
CA ASP A 39 6.95 -5.32 -12.07
C ASP A 39 6.53 -4.16 -11.16
N VAL A 40 7.27 -3.04 -11.18
CA VAL A 40 6.92 -1.82 -10.43
C VAL A 40 5.49 -1.39 -10.71
N ARG A 41 5.10 -1.35 -11.99
CA ARG A 41 3.74 -0.98 -12.39
C ARG A 41 2.70 -1.97 -11.87
N VAL A 42 2.93 -3.27 -12.02
CA VAL A 42 2.00 -4.32 -11.54
C VAL A 42 1.79 -4.20 -10.03
N TRP A 43 2.86 -4.02 -9.27
CA TRP A 43 2.80 -3.86 -7.81
C TRP A 43 2.04 -2.60 -7.40
N PHE A 44 2.28 -1.47 -8.05
CA PHE A 44 1.56 -0.22 -7.75
C PHE A 44 0.11 -0.23 -8.20
N ASP A 45 -0.21 -0.77 -9.38
CA ASP A 45 -1.59 -0.91 -9.85
C ASP A 45 -2.39 -1.83 -8.90
N GLY A 46 -1.78 -2.93 -8.43
CA GLY A 46 -2.36 -3.81 -7.41
C GLY A 46 -2.58 -3.11 -6.06
N LEU A 47 -1.62 -2.31 -5.60
CA LEU A 47 -1.75 -1.53 -4.37
C LEU A 47 -2.87 -0.48 -4.46
N ILE A 48 -2.99 0.21 -5.59
CA ILE A 48 -4.06 1.19 -5.83
C ILE A 48 -5.42 0.50 -5.94
N ALA A 49 -5.51 -0.67 -6.56
CA ALA A 49 -6.75 -1.43 -6.63
C ALA A 49 -7.24 -1.87 -5.24
N ALA A 50 -6.31 -2.28 -4.35
CA ALA A 50 -6.62 -2.64 -2.97
C ALA A 50 -6.91 -1.41 -2.08
N HIS A 51 -6.19 -0.32 -2.30
CA HIS A 51 -6.29 0.92 -1.52
C HIS A 51 -6.34 2.15 -2.45
N PRO A 52 -7.53 2.53 -2.93
CA PRO A 52 -7.70 3.59 -3.94
C PRO A 52 -7.14 4.96 -3.55
N ASN A 53 -7.06 5.25 -2.25
CA ASN A 53 -6.46 6.46 -1.69
C ASN A 53 -4.96 6.61 -2.01
N PHE A 54 -4.26 5.53 -2.37
CA PHE A 54 -2.85 5.62 -2.80
C PHE A 54 -2.68 6.21 -4.20
N ALA A 55 -3.73 6.27 -5.03
CA ALA A 55 -3.68 6.90 -6.35
C ALA A 55 -3.20 8.36 -6.27
N ASP A 56 -3.60 9.09 -5.22
CA ASP A 56 -3.21 10.49 -5.00
C ASP A 56 -1.71 10.68 -4.71
N TYR A 57 -1.01 9.61 -4.33
CA TYR A 57 0.41 9.63 -3.95
C TYR A 57 1.31 8.96 -4.99
N ILE A 58 0.84 7.89 -5.62
CA ILE A 58 1.62 7.07 -6.57
C ILE A 58 1.34 7.48 -8.03
N GLY A 59 0.10 7.90 -8.33
CA GLY A 59 -0.41 8.13 -9.68
C GLY A 59 -0.50 9.60 -10.09
N LYS A 60 0.37 10.49 -9.58
CA LYS A 60 0.36 11.93 -9.90
C LYS A 60 0.95 12.30 -11.27
N TYR A 61 0.83 11.44 -12.28
CA TYR A 61 0.94 11.86 -13.67
C TYR A 61 -0.47 12.01 -14.22
N ARG A 62 -0.94 13.26 -14.27
CA ARG A 62 -2.23 13.59 -14.89
C ARG A 62 -2.14 13.10 -16.34
N SER A 63 -3.16 12.41 -16.84
CA SER A 63 -3.20 11.95 -18.25
C SER A 63 -2.92 13.06 -19.28
N ALA A 64 -2.98 14.34 -18.90
CA ALA A 64 -2.60 15.49 -19.72
C ALA A 64 -1.08 15.66 -19.92
N ASP A 65 -0.24 15.07 -19.07
CA ASP A 65 1.22 15.21 -19.12
C ASP A 65 1.91 14.14 -19.99
N LEU A 66 1.14 13.18 -20.54
CA LEU A 66 1.62 12.14 -21.48
C LEU A 66 1.28 12.47 -22.95
N LEU A 67 0.86 13.71 -23.24
CA LEU A 67 0.60 14.21 -24.60
C LEU A 67 1.72 15.14 -25.13
N LEU A 68 2.98 14.88 -24.75
CA LEU A 68 4.16 15.46 -25.40
C LEU A 68 5.08 14.35 -25.92
#